data_AF-A0AAV9QBD5-F1
#
_entry.id   AF-A0AAV9QBD5-F1
#
_cell.length_a   1.000
_cell.length_b   1.000
_cell.length_c   1.000
_cell.angle_alpha   90.00
_cell.angle_beta   90.00
_cell.angle_gamma   90.00
#
_symmetry.space_group_name_H-M   'P 1'
#
loop_
_entity.id
_entity.type
_entity.pdbx_description
1 polymer ?
#
loop_
_entity_poly.entity_id
_entity_poly.type
_entity_poly.pdbx_seq_one_letter_code
_entity_poly.pdbx_strand_id
1 'polypeptide(L)'
;MALPVVRSLIECAEYNNTVSPYIYQLQPLPQVFLQSATNIAALKQIYLDTNPLISAIAFSIAISPIFLVVSEINKNYSQVDRVWSILPTIYNIHYAVYAHLAGIETTRLDLVAVISAIWSTRLTYNYYRKGGYSIGSEDYRWAIVKKQVGPGVFFLFNIIFISLAQSLLLASVTTPSYVLLLTSRLATYNSSVSSFSLEDVVASAMMLSAIATSFIADQQQWNYQNAKSAYRQNAKVPAGYEQEDLDRGFLTKGLFAYSRHPNFAAEQTVWVVLYLWSCLATGTWYNWTGLGAASYLILFQSSTWLTELLSAQKYPEYKLYQRKVGKFLPSLGSGGPIFPEHQTKHAVGNSTMEVDASQARQRYDLR
;
A
#
# COMPACT_ATOMS: atom_id res chain seq x y z
N MET A 1 -17.49 -19.22 -21.91
CA MET A 1 -17.92 -19.03 -20.52
C MET A 1 -16.80 -18.33 -19.77
N ALA A 2 -17.07 -17.19 -19.14
CA ALA A 2 -16.04 -16.32 -18.56
C ALA A 2 -15.44 -16.81 -17.24
N LEU A 3 -16.24 -17.52 -16.43
CA LEU A 3 -15.80 -18.09 -15.17
C LEU A 3 -15.44 -19.58 -15.31
N PRO A 4 -14.43 -20.07 -14.56
CA PRO A 4 -14.02 -21.46 -14.54
C PRO A 4 -15.12 -22.40 -14.08
N VAL A 5 -15.16 -23.61 -14.62
CA VAL A 5 -16.02 -24.68 -14.11
C VAL A 5 -15.28 -25.36 -12.95
N VAL A 6 -15.62 -24.96 -11.74
CA VAL A 6 -15.10 -25.52 -10.49
C VAL A 6 -16.20 -26.30 -9.79
N ARG A 7 -15.86 -27.42 -9.15
CA ARG A 7 -16.80 -28.35 -8.49
C ARG A 7 -16.65 -28.37 -6.97
N SER A 8 -15.54 -27.86 -6.45
CA SER A 8 -15.22 -27.82 -5.03
C SER A 8 -14.57 -26.49 -4.64
N LEU A 9 -14.61 -26.16 -3.34
CA LEU A 9 -13.95 -24.97 -2.80
C LEU A 9 -12.43 -25.00 -3.03
N ILE A 10 -11.81 -26.18 -2.99
CA ILE A 10 -10.38 -26.37 -3.23
C ILE A 10 -10.02 -26.01 -4.68
N GLU A 11 -10.85 -26.43 -5.65
CA GLU A 11 -10.62 -26.10 -7.07
C GLU A 11 -10.66 -24.60 -7.36
N CYS A 12 -11.37 -23.79 -6.55
CA CYS A 12 -11.35 -22.32 -6.64
C CYS A 12 -9.96 -21.72 -6.37
N ALA A 13 -9.10 -22.43 -5.64
CA ALA A 13 -7.74 -22.03 -5.33
C ALA A 13 -6.70 -22.53 -6.35
N GLU A 14 -7.08 -23.35 -7.33
CA GLU A 14 -6.14 -23.96 -8.27
C GLU A 14 -5.91 -23.09 -9.51
N TYR A 15 -4.66 -22.66 -9.72
CA TYR A 15 -4.29 -21.80 -10.85
C TYR A 15 -4.60 -22.43 -12.22
N ASN A 16 -4.34 -23.73 -12.37
CA ASN A 16 -4.55 -24.45 -13.63
C ASN A 16 -6.02 -24.54 -14.03
N ASN A 17 -6.94 -24.48 -13.07
CA ASN A 17 -8.37 -24.54 -13.32
C ASN A 17 -8.97 -23.14 -13.48
N THR A 18 -8.46 -22.17 -12.71
CA THR A 18 -9.10 -20.86 -12.55
C THR A 18 -8.47 -19.74 -13.38
N VAL A 19 -7.18 -19.82 -13.68
CA VAL A 19 -6.44 -18.74 -14.34
C VAL A 19 -5.87 -19.18 -15.69
N SER A 20 -5.06 -20.25 -15.71
CA SER A 20 -4.34 -20.69 -16.91
C SER A 20 -5.22 -20.81 -18.17
N PRO A 21 -6.45 -21.35 -18.10
CA PRO A 21 -7.31 -21.51 -19.28
C PRO A 21 -7.83 -20.17 -19.84
N TYR A 22 -7.67 -19.07 -19.11
CA TYR A 22 -8.25 -17.75 -19.47
C TYR A 22 -7.20 -16.74 -19.90
N ILE A 23 -5.90 -17.01 -19.72
CA ILE A 23 -4.82 -16.08 -20.08
C ILE A 23 -4.88 -15.67 -21.56
N TYR A 24 -5.32 -16.59 -22.44
CA TYR A 24 -5.46 -16.31 -23.86
C TYR A 24 -6.39 -15.12 -24.15
N GLN A 25 -7.32 -14.80 -23.25
CA GLN A 25 -8.26 -13.67 -23.41
C GLN A 25 -7.54 -12.32 -23.42
N LEU A 26 -6.32 -12.20 -22.86
CA LEU A 26 -5.54 -10.96 -22.88
C LEU A 26 -5.21 -10.47 -24.29
N GLN A 27 -4.97 -11.40 -25.23
CA GLN A 27 -4.52 -11.06 -26.58
C GLN A 27 -5.61 -10.38 -27.44
N PRO A 28 -6.83 -10.93 -27.58
CA PRO A 28 -7.88 -10.31 -28.41
C PRO A 28 -8.59 -9.13 -27.73
N LEU A 29 -8.53 -9.02 -26.39
CA LEU A 29 -9.33 -8.06 -25.63
C LEU A 29 -9.17 -6.59 -26.07
N PRO A 30 -7.97 -6.05 -26.36
CA PRO A 30 -7.83 -4.66 -26.80
C PRO A 30 -8.56 -4.38 -28.12
N GLN A 31 -8.47 -5.30 -29.08
CA GLN A 31 -9.13 -5.15 -30.39
C GLN A 31 -10.65 -5.22 -30.25
N VAL A 32 -11.13 -6.21 -29.50
CA VAL A 32 -12.56 -6.42 -29.25
C VAL A 32 -13.18 -5.24 -28.47
N PHE A 33 -12.44 -4.67 -27.52
CA PHE A 33 -12.83 -3.46 -26.79
C PHE A 33 -12.97 -2.26 -27.73
N LEU A 34 -11.98 -1.99 -28.59
CA LEU A 34 -12.02 -0.87 -29.53
C LEU A 34 -13.17 -0.98 -30.53
N GLN A 35 -13.47 -2.19 -31.01
CA GLN A 35 -14.61 -2.45 -31.90
C GLN A 35 -15.96 -2.21 -31.22
N SER A 36 -16.02 -2.35 -29.89
CA SER A 36 -17.24 -2.25 -29.11
C SER A 36 -17.40 -0.93 -28.36
N ALA A 37 -16.41 -0.03 -28.44
CA ALA A 37 -16.32 1.18 -27.62
C ALA A 37 -17.53 2.12 -27.75
N THR A 38 -18.25 2.08 -28.87
CA THR A 38 -19.43 2.92 -29.13
C THR A 38 -20.76 2.25 -28.75
N ASN A 39 -20.75 0.99 -28.32
CA ASN A 39 -21.94 0.21 -28.01
C ASN A 39 -21.92 -0.30 -26.57
N ILE A 40 -22.75 0.30 -25.71
CA ILE A 40 -22.84 -0.04 -24.28
C ILE A 40 -23.23 -1.50 -24.05
N ALA A 41 -24.13 -2.06 -24.85
CA ALA A 41 -24.52 -3.45 -24.73
C ALA A 41 -23.37 -4.40 -25.07
N ALA A 42 -22.60 -4.08 -26.12
CA ALA A 42 -21.40 -4.83 -26.49
C ALA A 42 -20.32 -4.74 -25.41
N LEU A 43 -20.10 -3.57 -24.82
CA LEU A 43 -19.16 -3.39 -23.70
C LEU A 43 -19.57 -4.22 -22.46
N LYS A 44 -20.85 -4.21 -22.10
CA LYS A 44 -21.38 -5.04 -21.02
C LYS A 44 -21.17 -6.53 -21.31
N GLN A 45 -21.42 -6.95 -22.55
CA GLN A 45 -21.25 -8.34 -22.95
C GLN A 45 -19.79 -8.78 -22.87
N ILE A 46 -18.85 -7.99 -23.41
CA ILE A 46 -17.41 -8.27 -23.32
C ILE A 46 -16.94 -8.32 -21.86
N TYR A 47 -17.44 -7.41 -21.03
CA TYR A 47 -17.12 -7.39 -19.61
C TYR A 47 -17.54 -8.70 -18.93
N LEU A 48 -18.75 -9.20 -19.21
CA LEU A 48 -19.25 -10.46 -18.66
C LEU A 48 -18.63 -11.71 -19.30
N ASP A 49 -18.22 -11.66 -20.55
CA ASP A 49 -17.60 -12.77 -21.29
C ASP A 49 -16.09 -12.94 -21.02
N THR A 50 -15.47 -11.91 -20.46
CA THR A 50 -14.06 -11.94 -20.03
C THR A 50 -13.97 -12.39 -18.58
N ASN A 51 -13.02 -13.26 -18.27
CA ASN A 51 -12.75 -13.64 -16.89
C ASN A 51 -12.38 -12.39 -16.08
N PRO A 52 -13.02 -12.13 -14.92
CA PRO A 52 -12.84 -10.88 -14.21
C PRO A 52 -11.41 -10.65 -13.72
N LEU A 53 -10.64 -11.70 -13.42
CA LEU A 53 -9.21 -11.58 -13.13
C LEU A 53 -8.44 -11.06 -14.35
N ILE A 54 -8.76 -11.58 -15.53
CA ILE A 54 -8.13 -11.16 -16.79
C ILE A 54 -8.49 -9.71 -17.11
N SER A 55 -9.73 -9.28 -16.86
CA SER A 55 -10.11 -7.87 -16.98
C SER A 55 -9.30 -6.97 -16.06
N ALA A 56 -9.08 -7.37 -14.79
CA ALA A 56 -8.28 -6.61 -13.85
C ALA A 56 -6.80 -6.51 -14.28
N ILE A 57 -6.21 -7.63 -14.72
CA ILE A 57 -4.83 -7.67 -15.25
C ILE A 57 -4.72 -6.82 -16.51
N ALA A 58 -5.65 -6.96 -17.46
CA ALA A 58 -5.66 -6.16 -18.68
C ALA A 58 -5.74 -4.66 -18.38
N PHE A 59 -6.60 -4.27 -17.44
CA PHE A 59 -6.68 -2.87 -16.99
C PHE A 59 -5.36 -2.40 -16.38
N SER A 60 -4.73 -3.19 -15.50
CA SER A 60 -3.43 -2.84 -14.90
C SER A 60 -2.30 -2.67 -15.94
N ILE A 61 -2.29 -3.50 -16.98
CA ILE A 61 -1.35 -3.38 -18.09
C ILE A 61 -1.66 -2.13 -18.93
N ALA A 62 -2.94 -1.87 -19.21
CA ALA A 62 -3.38 -0.76 -20.04
C ALA A 62 -3.07 0.62 -19.43
N ILE A 63 -3.13 0.76 -18.10
CA ILE A 63 -2.81 2.02 -17.42
C ILE A 63 -1.30 2.26 -17.24
N SER A 64 -0.46 1.22 -17.30
CA SER A 64 0.99 1.35 -17.10
C SER A 64 1.68 2.31 -18.09
N PRO A 65 1.39 2.28 -19.41
CA PRO A 65 1.93 3.27 -20.35
C PRO A 65 1.54 4.71 -20.01
N ILE A 66 0.38 4.94 -19.40
CA ILE A 66 -0.04 6.28 -18.97
C ILE A 66 0.89 6.77 -17.86
N PHE A 67 1.20 5.93 -16.86
CA PHE A 67 2.15 6.28 -15.80
C PHE A 67 3.54 6.59 -16.36
N LEU A 68 4.02 5.81 -17.32
CA LEU A 68 5.31 6.03 -17.96
C LEU A 68 5.34 7.37 -18.72
N VAL A 69 4.35 7.62 -19.57
CA VAL A 69 4.29 8.83 -20.39
C VAL A 69 4.13 10.07 -19.52
N VAL A 70 3.20 10.05 -18.56
CA VAL A 70 2.94 11.20 -17.68
C VAL A 70 4.14 11.46 -16.77
N SER A 71 4.82 10.43 -16.27
CA SER A 71 6.01 10.62 -15.44
C SER A 71 7.18 11.22 -16.22
N GLU A 72 7.37 10.82 -17.48
CA GLU A 72 8.45 11.35 -18.32
C GLU A 72 8.18 12.76 -18.84
N ILE A 73 6.93 13.11 -19.15
CA ILE A 73 6.55 14.47 -19.55
C ILE A 73 6.75 15.44 -18.38
N ASN A 74 6.25 15.08 -17.20
CA ASN A 74 6.27 15.96 -16.03
C ASN A 74 7.59 15.89 -15.25
N LYS A 75 8.48 14.94 -15.60
CA LYS A 75 9.68 14.58 -14.82
C LYS A 75 9.35 14.35 -13.33
N ASN A 76 8.20 13.74 -13.09
CA ASN A 76 7.68 13.43 -11.77
C ASN A 76 7.25 11.96 -11.73
N TYR A 77 8.00 11.15 -11.00
CA TYR A 77 7.90 9.69 -10.99
C TYR A 77 6.94 9.14 -9.93
N SER A 78 6.24 10.03 -9.22
CA SER A 78 5.19 9.68 -8.25
C SER A 78 3.79 9.57 -8.85
N GLN A 79 3.67 9.33 -10.16
CA GLN A 79 2.35 9.20 -10.82
C GLN A 79 1.56 8.02 -10.27
N VAL A 80 2.22 6.87 -10.10
CA VAL A 80 1.56 5.69 -9.51
C VAL A 80 1.25 5.92 -8.04
N ASP A 81 2.13 6.58 -7.29
CA ASP A 81 1.95 6.90 -5.87
C ASP A 81 0.62 7.63 -5.60
N ARG A 82 0.19 8.49 -6.54
CA ARG A 82 -1.08 9.26 -6.44
C ARG A 82 -2.34 8.41 -6.54
N VAL A 83 -2.27 7.26 -7.22
CA VAL A 83 -3.40 6.34 -7.41
C VAL A 83 -3.22 5.03 -6.65
N TRP A 84 -2.10 4.88 -5.94
CA TRP A 84 -1.74 3.68 -5.20
C TRP A 84 -2.77 3.32 -4.14
N SER A 85 -3.35 4.32 -3.46
CA SER A 85 -4.42 4.14 -2.49
C SER A 85 -5.80 3.90 -3.11
N ILE A 86 -5.95 4.04 -4.43
CA ILE A 86 -7.24 4.03 -5.12
C ILE A 86 -7.41 2.74 -5.92
N LEU A 87 -6.39 2.34 -6.69
CA LEU A 87 -6.46 1.21 -7.62
C LEU A 87 -6.86 -0.12 -6.96
N PRO A 88 -6.32 -0.53 -5.79
CA PRO A 88 -6.75 -1.78 -5.15
C PRO A 88 -8.25 -1.82 -4.84
N THR A 89 -8.85 -0.68 -4.47
CA THR A 89 -10.29 -0.60 -4.22
C THR A 89 -11.08 -0.66 -5.52
N ILE A 90 -10.60 -0.04 -6.60
CA ILE A 90 -11.21 -0.17 -7.93
C ILE A 90 -11.25 -1.64 -8.36
N TYR A 91 -10.17 -2.40 -8.15
CA TYR A 91 -10.15 -3.83 -8.49
C TYR A 91 -11.11 -4.66 -7.62
N ASN A 92 -11.19 -4.39 -6.31
CA ASN A 92 -12.15 -5.07 -5.44
C ASN A 92 -13.61 -4.76 -5.81
N ILE A 93 -13.93 -3.49 -6.10
CA ILE A 93 -15.25 -3.07 -6.60
C ILE A 93 -15.54 -3.74 -7.93
N HIS A 94 -14.55 -3.86 -8.83
CA HIS A 94 -14.70 -4.58 -10.09
C HIS A 94 -15.16 -6.02 -9.88
N TYR A 95 -14.58 -6.77 -8.94
CA TYR A 95 -15.04 -8.13 -8.64
C TYR A 95 -16.48 -8.14 -8.08
N ALA A 96 -16.83 -7.21 -7.19
CA ALA A 96 -18.19 -7.09 -6.67
C ALA A 96 -19.20 -6.78 -7.79
N VAL A 97 -18.93 -5.77 -8.62
CA VAL A 97 -19.76 -5.37 -9.77
C VAL A 97 -19.93 -6.54 -10.74
N TYR A 98 -18.86 -7.28 -11.04
CA TYR A 98 -18.95 -8.47 -11.87
C TYR A 98 -19.93 -9.50 -11.28
N ALA A 99 -19.84 -9.79 -9.98
CA ALA A 99 -20.72 -10.74 -9.32
C ALA A 99 -22.19 -10.30 -9.35
N HIS A 100 -22.48 -9.02 -9.08
CA HIS A 100 -23.83 -8.45 -9.21
C HIS A 100 -24.39 -8.62 -10.62
N LEU A 101 -23.59 -8.31 -11.64
CA LEU A 101 -24.02 -8.42 -13.04
C LEU A 101 -24.16 -9.86 -13.53
N ALA A 102 -23.41 -10.79 -12.94
CA ALA A 102 -23.46 -12.22 -13.24
C ALA A 102 -24.51 -12.99 -12.42
N GLY A 103 -25.23 -12.32 -11.50
CA GLY A 103 -26.22 -12.95 -10.62
C GLY A 103 -25.61 -13.93 -9.61
N ILE A 104 -24.39 -13.66 -9.17
CA ILE A 104 -23.66 -14.44 -8.16
C ILE A 104 -23.92 -13.83 -6.79
N GLU A 105 -23.91 -14.65 -5.74
CA GLU A 105 -23.91 -14.21 -4.35
C GLU A 105 -22.79 -13.17 -4.10
N THR A 106 -23.12 -12.03 -3.47
CA THR A 106 -22.21 -10.87 -3.40
C THR A 106 -21.75 -10.50 -1.99
N THR A 107 -22.28 -11.09 -0.92
CA THR A 107 -22.04 -10.64 0.46
C THR A 107 -20.55 -10.53 0.78
N ARG A 108 -19.75 -11.54 0.42
CA ARG A 108 -18.29 -11.51 0.62
C ARG A 108 -17.60 -10.37 -0.14
N LEU A 109 -17.99 -10.20 -1.40
CA LEU A 109 -17.36 -9.21 -2.29
C LEU A 109 -17.76 -7.79 -1.94
N ASP A 110 -19.01 -7.57 -1.56
CA ASP A 110 -19.52 -6.29 -1.07
C ASP A 110 -18.81 -5.91 0.24
N LEU A 111 -18.58 -6.87 1.13
CA LEU A 111 -17.84 -6.64 2.38
C LEU A 111 -16.37 -6.26 2.10
N VAL A 112 -15.69 -6.98 1.20
CA VAL A 112 -14.33 -6.62 0.76
C VAL A 112 -14.31 -5.24 0.09
N ALA A 113 -15.30 -4.93 -0.76
CA ALA A 113 -15.41 -3.63 -1.41
C ALA A 113 -15.56 -2.50 -0.38
N VAL A 114 -16.45 -2.64 0.62
CA VAL A 114 -16.63 -1.66 1.70
C VAL A 114 -15.36 -1.49 2.54
N ILE A 115 -14.75 -2.60 2.99
CA ILE A 115 -13.52 -2.54 3.80
C ILE A 115 -12.38 -1.88 3.01
N SER A 116 -12.22 -2.23 1.74
CA SER A 116 -11.21 -1.61 0.88
C SER A 116 -11.50 -0.14 0.59
N ALA A 117 -12.77 0.26 0.48
CA ALA A 117 -13.15 1.66 0.36
C ALA A 117 -12.76 2.46 1.62
N ILE A 118 -13.02 1.93 2.82
CA ILE A 118 -12.57 2.55 4.09
C ILE A 118 -11.04 2.68 4.10
N TRP A 119 -10.32 1.61 3.70
CA TRP A 119 -8.87 1.63 3.58
C TRP A 119 -8.37 2.72 2.62
N SER A 120 -9.00 2.83 1.45
CA SER A 120 -8.68 3.79 0.40
C SER A 120 -8.94 5.22 0.84
N THR A 121 -10.11 5.50 1.41
CA THR A 121 -10.43 6.82 1.94
C THR A 121 -9.40 7.26 2.97
N ARG A 122 -9.06 6.38 3.93
CA ARG A 122 -8.06 6.66 4.95
C ARG A 122 -6.68 6.95 4.35
N LEU A 123 -6.19 6.10 3.44
CA LEU A 123 -4.85 6.28 2.87
C LEU A 123 -4.77 7.51 1.96
N THR A 124 -5.80 7.72 1.15
CA THR A 124 -5.93 8.88 0.25
C THR A 124 -5.98 10.17 1.05
N TYR A 125 -6.76 10.21 2.14
CA TYR A 125 -6.78 11.34 3.07
C TYR A 125 -5.39 11.59 3.69
N ASN A 126 -4.70 10.54 4.13
CA ASN A 126 -3.36 10.66 4.71
C ASN A 126 -2.32 11.18 3.68
N TYR A 127 -2.43 10.78 2.43
CA TYR A 127 -1.57 11.26 1.33
C TYR A 127 -1.91 12.71 0.94
N TYR A 128 -3.20 13.05 0.86
CA TYR A 128 -3.70 14.40 0.58
C TYR A 128 -3.22 15.41 1.62
N ARG A 129 -3.43 15.15 2.92
CA ARG A 129 -3.04 16.09 3.98
C ARG A 129 -1.53 16.33 4.03
N LYS A 130 -0.71 15.37 3.57
CA LYS A 130 0.75 15.50 3.43
C LYS A 130 1.18 16.28 2.18
N GLY A 131 0.23 16.74 1.36
CA GLY A 131 0.51 17.49 0.13
C GLY A 131 0.84 16.61 -1.08
N GLY A 132 0.54 15.30 -1.05
CA GLY A 132 0.88 14.36 -2.12
C GLY A 132 0.15 14.60 -3.46
N TYR A 133 -0.88 15.44 -3.45
CA TYR A 133 -1.60 15.90 -4.65
C TYR A 133 -1.27 17.35 -5.05
N SER A 134 -0.36 18.01 -4.34
CA SER A 134 0.08 19.37 -4.68
C SER A 134 0.85 19.36 -6.00
N ILE A 135 0.77 20.46 -6.75
CA ILE A 135 1.53 20.62 -7.99
C ILE A 135 3.03 20.51 -7.67
N GLY A 136 3.74 19.66 -8.41
CA GLY A 136 5.17 19.40 -8.21
C GLY A 136 5.51 18.45 -7.05
N SER A 137 4.54 17.93 -6.29
CA SER A 137 4.85 16.96 -5.23
C SER A 137 5.39 15.65 -5.80
N GLU A 138 6.57 15.26 -5.35
CA GLU A 138 7.26 14.01 -5.70
C GLU A 138 7.85 13.37 -4.45
N ASP A 139 7.89 12.04 -4.41
CA ASP A 139 8.67 11.33 -3.41
C ASP A 139 10.16 11.61 -3.59
N TYR A 140 10.75 12.22 -2.56
CA TYR A 140 12.17 12.61 -2.52
C TYR A 140 13.15 11.45 -2.81
N ARG A 141 12.73 10.19 -2.61
CA ARG A 141 13.56 9.01 -2.87
C ARG A 141 13.86 8.86 -4.37
N TRP A 142 12.98 9.30 -5.25
CA TRP A 142 13.20 9.20 -6.70
C TRP A 142 14.39 10.04 -7.16
N ALA A 143 14.54 11.26 -6.65
CA ALA A 143 15.70 12.10 -6.93
C ALA A 143 17.03 11.45 -6.48
N ILE A 144 17.02 10.80 -5.31
CA ILE A 144 18.19 10.10 -4.75
C ILE A 144 18.55 8.89 -5.61
N VAL A 145 17.57 8.04 -5.94
CA VAL A 145 17.79 6.85 -6.78
C VAL A 145 18.29 7.25 -8.16
N LYS A 146 17.66 8.26 -8.80
CA LYS A 146 18.06 8.77 -10.11
C LYS A 146 19.50 9.28 -10.12
N LYS A 147 19.92 9.98 -9.06
CA LYS A 147 21.29 10.45 -8.90
C LYS A 147 22.29 9.29 -8.77
N GLN A 148 21.90 8.19 -8.14
CA GLN A 148 22.78 7.03 -7.93
C GLN A 148 22.94 6.15 -9.18
N VAL A 149 21.86 5.91 -9.92
CA VAL A 149 21.87 4.96 -11.05
C VAL A 149 22.05 5.63 -12.42
N GLY A 150 21.88 6.95 -12.50
CA GLY A 150 21.95 7.72 -13.75
C GLY A 150 20.68 7.61 -14.60
N PRO A 151 20.53 8.49 -15.61
CA PRO A 151 19.25 8.68 -16.33
C PRO A 151 18.81 7.47 -17.16
N GLY A 152 19.73 6.76 -17.82
CA GLY A 152 19.38 5.61 -18.67
C GLY A 152 18.85 4.42 -17.86
N VAL A 153 19.55 4.06 -16.77
CA VAL A 153 19.08 2.99 -15.86
C VAL A 153 17.81 3.42 -15.15
N PHE A 154 17.68 4.70 -14.77
CA PHE A 154 16.47 5.20 -14.15
C PHE A 154 15.25 5.15 -15.07
N PHE A 155 15.43 5.40 -16.37
CA PHE A 155 14.35 5.24 -17.35
C PHE A 155 13.90 3.78 -17.47
N LEU A 156 14.83 2.83 -17.52
CA LEU A 156 14.49 1.40 -17.50
C LEU A 156 13.78 1.00 -16.19
N PHE A 157 14.23 1.53 -15.07
CA PHE A 157 13.60 1.37 -13.77
C PHE A 157 12.17 1.97 -13.76
N ASN A 158 11.95 3.10 -14.43
CA ASN A 158 10.63 3.69 -14.57
C ASN A 158 9.68 2.78 -15.36
N ILE A 159 10.15 2.22 -16.49
CA ILE A 159 9.35 1.28 -17.31
C ILE A 159 8.98 0.04 -16.50
N ILE A 160 9.98 -0.66 -15.96
CA ILE A 160 9.80 -1.99 -15.38
C ILE A 160 9.16 -1.90 -14.00
N PHE A 161 9.73 -1.06 -13.12
CA PHE A 161 9.34 -1.05 -11.72
C PHE A 161 8.25 -0.02 -11.42
N ILE A 162 8.51 1.26 -11.68
CA ILE A 162 7.61 2.35 -11.26
C ILE A 162 6.27 2.25 -11.98
N SER A 163 6.27 2.03 -13.30
CA SER A 163 5.05 2.03 -14.11
C SER A 163 4.39 0.65 -14.15
N LEU A 164 5.12 -0.39 -14.57
CA LEU A 164 4.53 -1.71 -14.80
C LEU A 164 4.37 -2.54 -13.51
N ALA A 165 5.46 -2.78 -12.77
CA ALA A 165 5.42 -3.66 -11.61
C ALA A 165 4.53 -3.10 -10.49
N GLN A 166 4.53 -1.79 -10.24
CA GLN A 166 3.60 -1.19 -9.26
C GLN A 166 2.14 -1.36 -9.69
N SER A 167 1.81 -1.13 -10.96
CA SER A 167 0.44 -1.31 -11.47
C SER A 167 -0.03 -2.76 -11.31
N LEU A 168 0.81 -3.72 -11.72
CA LEU A 168 0.54 -5.15 -11.57
C LEU A 168 0.46 -5.58 -10.10
N LEU A 169 1.30 -5.02 -9.22
CA LEU A 169 1.26 -5.30 -7.80
C LEU A 169 -0.09 -4.90 -7.18
N LEU A 170 -0.58 -3.70 -7.53
CA LEU A 170 -1.85 -3.18 -7.03
C LEU A 170 -3.06 -4.01 -7.49
N ALA A 171 -2.99 -4.61 -8.69
CA ALA A 171 -3.96 -5.62 -9.11
C ALA A 171 -3.76 -6.94 -8.35
N SER A 172 -2.51 -7.40 -8.25
CA SER A 172 -2.14 -8.71 -7.67
C SER A 172 -2.55 -8.84 -6.20
N VAL A 173 -2.45 -7.76 -5.41
CA VAL A 173 -2.85 -7.76 -4.00
C VAL A 173 -4.36 -7.99 -3.80
N THR A 174 -5.17 -7.77 -4.84
CA THR A 174 -6.64 -7.94 -4.83
C THR A 174 -7.09 -9.26 -5.42
N THR A 175 -6.17 -10.09 -5.91
CA THR A 175 -6.48 -11.42 -6.45
C THR A 175 -7.18 -12.39 -5.47
N PRO A 176 -7.02 -12.29 -4.14
CA PRO A 176 -7.84 -13.09 -3.23
C PRO A 176 -9.35 -12.84 -3.39
N SER A 177 -9.76 -11.62 -3.78
CA SER A 177 -11.16 -11.27 -4.06
C SER A 177 -11.72 -12.04 -5.27
N TYR A 178 -10.88 -12.37 -6.26
CA TYR A 178 -11.28 -13.26 -7.34
C TYR A 178 -11.54 -14.68 -6.85
N VAL A 179 -10.71 -15.21 -5.95
CA VAL A 179 -10.96 -16.53 -5.33
C VAL A 179 -12.26 -16.50 -4.51
N LEU A 180 -12.49 -15.44 -3.73
CA LEU A 180 -13.76 -15.26 -3.00
C LEU A 180 -14.96 -15.24 -3.95
N LEU A 181 -14.86 -14.56 -5.10
CA LEU A 181 -15.90 -14.58 -6.14
C LEU A 181 -16.21 -16.01 -6.62
N LEU A 182 -15.19 -16.84 -6.85
CA LEU A 182 -15.39 -18.23 -7.25
C LEU A 182 -16.06 -19.06 -6.16
N THR A 183 -15.70 -18.85 -4.88
CA THR A 183 -16.38 -19.51 -3.76
C THR A 183 -17.84 -19.07 -3.62
N SER A 184 -18.14 -17.78 -3.78
CA SER A 184 -19.52 -17.26 -3.78
C SER A 184 -20.34 -17.79 -4.95
N ARG A 185 -19.72 -17.99 -6.12
CA ARG A 185 -20.38 -18.68 -7.24
C ARG A 185 -20.79 -20.10 -6.89
N LEU A 186 -19.95 -20.86 -6.20
CA LEU A 186 -20.33 -22.20 -5.74
C LEU A 186 -21.48 -22.13 -4.74
N ALA A 187 -21.43 -21.22 -3.77
CA ALA A 187 -22.52 -21.01 -2.81
C ALA A 187 -23.85 -20.62 -3.47
N THR A 188 -23.80 -19.92 -4.61
CA THR A 188 -24.99 -19.51 -5.37
C THR A 188 -25.78 -20.71 -5.89
N TYR A 189 -25.10 -21.77 -6.34
CA TYR A 189 -25.72 -22.93 -7.01
C TYR A 189 -25.70 -24.21 -6.18
N ASN A 190 -25.04 -24.19 -5.02
CA ASN A 190 -24.95 -25.33 -4.13
C ASN A 190 -25.22 -24.90 -2.68
N SER A 191 -26.41 -25.23 -2.18
CA SER A 191 -26.87 -24.89 -0.82
C SER A 191 -26.06 -25.54 0.30
N SER A 192 -25.22 -26.55 0.01
CA SER A 192 -24.30 -27.12 0.99
C SER A 192 -23.06 -26.26 1.24
N VAL A 193 -22.78 -25.30 0.36
CA VAL A 193 -21.67 -24.36 0.50
C VAL A 193 -22.21 -23.07 1.13
N SER A 194 -21.66 -22.68 2.27
CA SER A 194 -22.08 -21.46 2.95
C SER A 194 -21.70 -20.22 2.13
N SER A 195 -22.65 -19.31 1.92
CA SER A 195 -22.40 -17.99 1.32
C SER A 195 -21.64 -17.06 2.25
N PHE A 196 -21.83 -17.23 3.56
CA PHE A 196 -21.19 -16.42 4.60
C PHE A 196 -20.95 -17.26 5.85
N SER A 197 -19.83 -17.04 6.54
CA SER A 197 -19.32 -17.90 7.60
C SER A 197 -18.61 -17.10 8.69
N LEU A 198 -18.24 -17.78 9.79
CA LEU A 198 -17.47 -17.16 10.87
C LEU A 198 -16.10 -16.63 10.39
N GLU A 199 -15.49 -17.30 9.42
CA GLU A 199 -14.21 -16.89 8.83
C GLU A 199 -14.32 -15.51 8.18
N ASP A 200 -15.45 -15.24 7.53
CA ASP A 200 -15.74 -13.95 6.89
C ASP A 200 -15.82 -12.82 7.94
N VAL A 201 -16.44 -13.09 9.09
CA VAL A 201 -16.52 -12.16 10.22
C VAL A 201 -15.14 -11.89 10.82
N VAL A 202 -14.37 -12.95 11.08
CA VAL A 202 -13.04 -12.84 11.70
C VAL A 202 -12.08 -12.09 10.79
N ALA A 203 -12.00 -12.46 9.51
CA ALA A 203 -11.13 -11.80 8.53
C ALA A 203 -11.49 -10.31 8.39
N SER A 204 -12.78 -10.00 8.29
CA SER A 204 -13.26 -8.62 8.19
C SER A 204 -12.91 -7.79 9.43
N ALA A 205 -13.12 -8.34 10.63
CA ALA A 205 -12.77 -7.70 11.88
C ALA A 205 -11.25 -7.45 12.00
N MET A 206 -10.42 -8.41 11.58
CA MET A 206 -8.96 -8.26 11.54
C MET A 206 -8.51 -7.17 10.57
N MET A 207 -9.09 -7.12 9.36
CA MET A 207 -8.78 -6.06 8.38
C MET A 207 -9.19 -4.68 8.90
N LEU A 208 -10.39 -4.54 9.47
CA LEU A 208 -10.84 -3.28 10.06
C LEU A 208 -9.97 -2.83 11.24
N SER A 209 -9.56 -3.77 12.10
CA SER A 209 -8.63 -3.50 13.21
C SER A 209 -7.26 -3.04 12.72
N ALA A 210 -6.75 -3.64 11.63
CA ALA A 210 -5.52 -3.20 10.99
C ALA A 210 -5.67 -1.79 10.38
N ILE A 211 -6.77 -1.50 9.68
CA ILE A 211 -7.06 -0.15 9.16
C ILE A 211 -7.11 0.89 10.29
N ALA A 212 -7.79 0.57 11.40
CA ALA A 212 -7.86 1.44 12.58
C ALA A 212 -6.47 1.68 13.19
N THR A 213 -5.65 0.64 13.30
CA THR A 213 -4.27 0.75 13.79
C THR A 213 -3.43 1.64 12.88
N SER A 214 -3.53 1.47 11.55
CA SER A 214 -2.88 2.34 10.57
C SER A 214 -3.32 3.79 10.71
N PHE A 215 -4.62 4.05 10.89
CA PHE A 215 -5.15 5.40 11.09
C PHE A 215 -4.59 6.06 12.36
N ILE A 216 -4.54 5.34 13.48
CA ILE A 216 -3.97 5.84 14.74
C ILE A 216 -2.48 6.15 14.57
N ALA A 217 -1.71 5.24 13.97
CA ALA A 217 -0.29 5.43 13.70
C ALA A 217 -0.03 6.63 12.77
N ASP A 218 -0.82 6.75 11.70
CA ASP A 218 -0.77 7.89 10.79
C ASP A 218 -1.07 9.21 11.51
N GLN A 219 -2.05 9.23 12.42
CA GLN A 219 -2.41 10.41 13.19
C GLN A 219 -1.33 10.80 14.22
N GLN A 220 -0.73 9.82 14.90
CA GLN A 220 0.41 10.07 15.80
C GLN A 220 1.58 10.71 15.04
N GLN A 221 1.93 10.15 13.88
CA GLN A 221 2.99 10.69 13.02
C GLN A 221 2.65 12.10 12.52
N TRP A 222 1.40 12.34 12.11
CA TRP A 222 0.94 13.66 11.65
C TRP A 222 1.06 14.72 12.74
N ASN A 223 0.57 14.43 13.95
CA ASN A 223 0.65 15.34 15.09
C ASN A 223 2.10 15.69 15.43
N TYR A 224 2.99 14.68 15.46
CA TYR A 224 4.41 14.89 15.71
C TYR A 224 5.06 15.78 14.64
N GLN A 225 4.83 15.53 13.35
CA GLN A 225 5.43 16.33 12.29
C GLN A 225 4.94 17.79 12.32
N ASN A 226 3.67 18.03 12.66
CA ASN A 226 3.15 19.39 12.84
C ASN A 226 3.79 20.09 14.04
N ALA A 227 3.90 19.40 15.18
CA ALA A 227 4.56 19.94 16.37
C ALA A 227 6.03 20.30 16.08
N LYS A 228 6.74 19.39 15.41
CA LYS A 228 8.12 19.60 14.97
C LYS A 228 8.26 20.76 13.99
N SER A 229 7.32 20.91 13.05
CA SER A 229 7.32 22.04 12.12
C SER A 229 7.09 23.37 12.85
N ALA A 230 6.14 23.43 13.77
CA ALA A 230 5.84 24.61 14.57
C ALA A 230 7.02 25.02 15.46
N TYR A 231 7.66 24.04 16.12
CA TYR A 231 8.86 24.26 16.92
C TYR A 231 10.01 24.85 16.09
N ARG A 232 10.23 24.34 14.87
CA ARG A 232 11.26 24.86 13.96
C ARG A 232 11.01 26.31 13.52
N GLN A 233 9.75 26.70 13.36
CA GLN A 233 9.40 28.05 12.92
C GLN A 233 9.48 29.05 14.08
N ASN A 234 9.03 28.65 15.26
CA ASN A 234 8.76 29.58 16.36
C ASN A 234 9.72 29.45 17.54
N ALA A 235 10.59 28.43 17.55
CA ALA A 235 11.48 28.04 18.66
C ALA A 235 10.75 27.81 20.01
N LYS A 236 9.45 27.57 19.98
CA LYS A 236 8.60 27.30 21.15
C LYS A 236 8.16 25.85 21.14
N VAL A 237 8.39 25.14 22.24
CA VAL A 237 7.99 23.74 22.41
C VAL A 237 6.46 23.67 22.51
N PRO A 238 5.75 22.99 21.59
CA PRO A 238 4.31 22.83 21.67
C PRO A 238 3.90 22.00 22.89
N ALA A 239 2.73 22.29 23.45
CA ALA A 239 2.21 21.57 24.62
C ALA A 239 2.10 20.06 24.34
N GLY A 240 2.49 19.24 25.32
CA GLY A 240 2.47 17.77 25.23
C GLY A 240 3.69 17.16 24.52
N TYR A 241 4.69 17.96 24.16
CA TYR A 241 5.95 17.50 23.59
C TYR A 241 7.13 17.94 24.45
N GLU A 242 8.20 17.16 24.44
CA GLU A 242 9.47 17.49 25.05
C GLU A 242 10.43 18.05 24.00
N GLN A 243 11.28 19.00 24.39
CA GLN A 243 12.25 19.60 23.46
C GLN A 243 13.18 18.53 22.86
N GLU A 244 13.66 17.60 23.69
CA GLU A 244 14.56 16.53 23.30
C GLU A 244 13.95 15.62 22.19
N ASP A 245 12.66 15.33 22.26
CA ASP A 245 11.96 14.54 21.23
C ASP A 245 11.87 15.27 19.88
N LEU A 246 11.71 16.59 19.92
CA LEU A 246 11.60 17.41 18.72
C LEU A 246 12.98 17.65 18.09
N ASP A 247 14.01 17.85 18.92
CA ASP A 247 15.41 18.00 18.51
C ASP A 247 15.93 16.69 17.88
N ARG A 248 15.60 15.53 18.47
CA ARG A 248 15.89 14.19 17.92
C ARG A 248 15.35 14.00 16.49
N GLY A 249 14.17 14.56 16.22
CA GLY A 249 13.63 14.69 14.87
C GLY A 249 12.88 13.48 14.30
N PHE A 250 12.57 12.46 15.10
CA PHE A 250 11.66 11.37 14.74
C PHE A 250 10.81 10.92 15.93
N LEU A 251 9.63 10.37 15.66
CA LEU A 251 8.67 9.92 16.67
C LEU A 251 9.08 8.55 17.24
N THR A 252 9.07 8.44 18.57
CA THR A 252 9.45 7.24 19.33
C THR A 252 8.43 6.85 20.40
N LYS A 253 7.38 7.66 20.59
CA LYS A 253 6.30 7.48 21.58
C LYS A 253 5.04 6.91 20.92
N GLY A 254 4.12 6.39 21.73
CA GLY A 254 2.88 5.76 21.23
C GLY A 254 3.14 4.42 20.54
N LEU A 255 2.52 4.18 19.38
CA LEU A 255 2.73 2.94 18.62
C LEU A 255 4.18 2.81 18.13
N PHE A 256 4.86 3.95 17.94
CA PHE A 256 6.26 4.01 17.54
C PHE A 256 7.22 3.52 18.63
N ALA A 257 6.78 3.39 19.89
CA ALA A 257 7.60 2.76 20.92
C ALA A 257 7.75 1.24 20.71
N TYR A 258 6.82 0.62 19.98
CA TYR A 258 6.76 -0.84 19.78
C TYR A 258 7.17 -1.26 18.38
N SER A 259 6.87 -0.44 17.37
CA SER A 259 7.22 -0.70 15.98
C SER A 259 7.70 0.58 15.34
N ARG A 260 8.80 0.55 14.59
CA ARG A 260 9.32 1.77 13.93
C ARG A 260 8.42 2.24 12.80
N HIS A 261 7.65 1.33 12.20
CA HIS A 261 6.68 1.61 11.14
C HIS A 261 5.35 0.90 11.43
N PRO A 262 4.61 1.31 12.48
CA PRO A 262 3.40 0.62 12.90
C PRO A 262 2.28 0.75 11.87
N ASN A 263 2.20 1.88 11.18
CA ASN A 263 1.31 2.05 10.03
C ASN A 263 1.67 1.08 8.90
N PHE A 264 2.94 0.94 8.54
CA PHE A 264 3.34 -0.01 7.49
C PHE A 264 3.08 -1.47 7.86
N ALA A 265 3.28 -1.83 9.13
CA ALA A 265 2.95 -3.17 9.61
C ALA A 265 1.45 -3.46 9.45
N ALA A 266 0.60 -2.54 9.91
CA ALA A 266 -0.84 -2.67 9.79
C ALA A 266 -1.34 -2.62 8.33
N GLU A 267 -0.72 -1.82 7.46
CA GLU A 267 -0.97 -1.83 6.00
C GLU A 267 -0.71 -3.20 5.37
N GLN A 268 0.42 -3.83 5.73
CA GLN A 268 0.74 -5.18 5.28
C GLN A 268 -0.27 -6.19 5.82
N THR A 269 -0.70 -6.05 7.09
CA THR A 269 -1.70 -6.92 7.70
C THR A 269 -3.03 -6.91 6.95
N VAL A 270 -3.53 -5.76 6.48
CA VAL A 270 -4.80 -5.70 5.72
C VAL A 270 -4.79 -6.67 4.54
N TRP A 271 -3.73 -6.63 3.73
CA TRP A 271 -3.65 -7.42 2.50
C TRP A 271 -3.25 -8.87 2.74
N VAL A 272 -2.42 -9.13 3.76
CA VAL A 272 -2.12 -10.50 4.19
C VAL A 272 -3.39 -11.17 4.73
N VAL A 273 -4.23 -10.46 5.50
CA VAL A 273 -5.50 -11.02 5.99
C VAL A 273 -6.46 -11.28 4.83
N LEU A 274 -6.53 -10.42 3.81
CA LEU A 274 -7.32 -10.70 2.61
C LEU A 274 -6.85 -11.97 1.88
N TYR A 275 -5.54 -12.22 1.82
CA TYR A 275 -4.99 -13.49 1.33
C TYR A 275 -5.36 -14.68 2.21
N LEU A 276 -5.23 -14.55 3.54
CA LEU A 276 -5.62 -15.61 4.46
C LEU A 276 -7.11 -15.93 4.38
N TRP A 277 -7.95 -14.91 4.15
CA TRP A 277 -9.38 -15.07 3.93
C TRP A 277 -9.66 -15.96 2.71
N SER A 278 -8.97 -15.78 1.59
CA SER A 278 -9.16 -16.67 0.44
C SER A 278 -8.72 -18.11 0.72
N CYS A 279 -7.67 -18.32 1.52
CA CYS A 279 -7.23 -19.64 1.94
C CYS A 279 -8.28 -20.33 2.83
N LEU A 280 -8.80 -19.61 3.83
CA LEU A 280 -9.85 -20.09 4.72
C LEU A 280 -11.13 -20.45 3.94
N ALA A 281 -11.62 -19.52 3.10
CA ALA A 281 -12.83 -19.71 2.31
C ALA A 281 -12.75 -20.88 1.31
N THR A 282 -11.54 -21.27 0.89
CA THR A 282 -11.31 -22.43 0.00
C THR A 282 -10.96 -23.72 0.75
N GLY A 283 -10.71 -23.64 2.06
CA GLY A 283 -10.23 -24.76 2.87
C GLY A 283 -8.80 -25.18 2.53
N THR A 284 -7.97 -24.30 1.96
CA THR A 284 -6.58 -24.60 1.60
C THR A 284 -5.58 -23.92 2.53
N TRP A 285 -4.40 -24.53 2.68
CA TRP A 285 -3.31 -23.94 3.47
C TRP A 285 -2.61 -22.77 2.76
N TYR A 286 -2.62 -22.80 1.43
CA TYR A 286 -2.06 -21.77 0.57
C TYR A 286 -2.74 -21.80 -0.80
N ASN A 287 -2.62 -20.71 -1.55
CA ASN A 287 -3.04 -20.65 -2.96
C ASN A 287 -2.20 -19.61 -3.74
N TRP A 288 -2.38 -19.56 -5.07
CA TRP A 288 -1.57 -18.72 -5.95
C TRP A 288 -1.70 -17.21 -5.69
N THR A 289 -2.78 -16.76 -5.05
CA THR A 289 -2.98 -15.32 -4.72
C THR A 289 -1.98 -14.83 -3.67
N GLY A 290 -1.30 -15.74 -2.97
CA GLY A 290 -0.21 -15.43 -2.05
C GLY A 290 0.97 -14.71 -2.70
N LEU A 291 1.14 -14.84 -4.02
CA LEU A 291 2.14 -14.06 -4.77
C LEU A 291 1.89 -12.55 -4.67
N GLY A 292 0.64 -12.11 -4.65
CA GLY A 292 0.27 -10.70 -4.47
C GLY A 292 0.67 -10.19 -3.09
N ALA A 293 0.29 -10.93 -2.04
CA ALA A 293 0.66 -10.59 -0.66
C ALA A 293 2.18 -10.60 -0.45
N ALA A 294 2.88 -11.62 -0.93
CA ALA A 294 4.34 -11.71 -0.84
C ALA A 294 5.04 -10.56 -1.55
N SER A 295 4.61 -10.22 -2.78
CA SER A 295 5.16 -9.09 -3.53
C SER A 295 4.95 -7.76 -2.81
N TYR A 296 3.80 -7.59 -2.15
CA TYR A 296 3.50 -6.41 -1.34
C TYR A 296 4.42 -6.31 -0.11
N LEU A 297 4.64 -7.42 0.60
CA LEU A 297 5.60 -7.47 1.72
C LEU A 297 7.04 -7.14 1.25
N ILE A 298 7.47 -7.67 0.11
CA ILE A 298 8.78 -7.39 -0.48
C ILE A 298 8.94 -5.90 -0.82
N LEU A 299 7.89 -5.28 -1.40
CA LEU A 299 7.89 -3.85 -1.67
C LEU A 299 8.07 -3.04 -0.39
N PHE A 300 7.28 -3.34 0.65
CA PHE A 300 7.37 -2.64 1.94
C PHE A 300 8.73 -2.83 2.60
N GLN A 301 9.29 -4.04 2.57
CA GLN A 301 10.62 -4.30 3.11
C GLN A 301 11.71 -3.49 2.38
N SER A 302 11.66 -3.44 1.05
CA SER A 302 12.63 -2.71 0.21
C SER A 302 12.51 -1.20 0.40
N SER A 303 11.28 -0.68 0.34
CA SER A 303 10.93 0.72 0.56
C SER A 303 11.36 1.21 1.94
N THR A 304 11.07 0.41 2.98
CA THR A 304 11.42 0.75 4.36
C THR A 304 12.92 0.71 4.60
N TRP A 305 13.65 -0.24 4.00
CA TRP A 305 15.10 -0.28 4.09
C TRP A 305 15.73 1.03 3.60
N LEU A 306 15.32 1.52 2.42
CA LEU A 306 15.81 2.78 1.89
C LEU A 306 15.44 3.96 2.80
N THR A 307 14.19 4.02 3.27
CA THR A 307 13.73 5.09 4.16
C THR A 307 14.52 5.12 5.48
N GLU A 308 14.79 3.96 6.07
CA GLU A 308 15.58 3.87 7.31
C GLU A 308 17.06 4.19 7.09
N LEU A 309 17.64 3.81 5.95
CA LEU A 309 19.01 4.17 5.58
C LEU A 309 19.17 5.70 5.54
N LEU A 310 18.24 6.39 4.88
CA LEU A 310 18.23 7.85 4.77
C LEU A 310 17.95 8.51 6.13
N SER A 311 17.07 7.93 6.93
CA SER A 311 16.79 8.42 8.30
C SER A 311 18.01 8.29 9.21
N ALA A 312 18.75 7.19 9.13
CA ALA A 312 19.97 6.96 9.91
C ALA A 312 21.15 7.85 9.50
N GLN A 313 21.17 8.32 8.24
CA GLN A 313 22.12 9.33 7.78
C GLN A 313 21.76 10.73 8.31
N LYS A 314 20.46 11.02 8.42
CA LYS A 314 19.94 12.33 8.84
C LYS A 314 19.94 12.53 10.35
N TYR A 315 19.57 11.50 11.12
CA TYR A 315 19.38 11.58 12.57
C TYR A 315 20.34 10.59 13.27
N PRO A 316 21.39 11.09 13.96
CA PRO A 316 22.42 10.23 14.57
C PRO A 316 21.84 9.17 15.53
N GLU A 317 20.82 9.54 16.30
CA GLU A 317 20.19 8.67 17.31
C GLU A 317 19.24 7.63 16.71
N TYR A 318 18.91 7.72 15.42
CA TYR A 318 18.03 6.74 14.76
C TYR A 318 18.63 5.33 14.76
N LYS A 319 19.97 5.21 14.75
CA LYS A 319 20.65 3.92 14.89
C LYS A 319 20.41 3.27 16.25
N LEU A 320 20.26 4.05 17.32
CA LEU A 320 19.90 3.53 18.64
C LEU A 320 18.46 3.02 18.63
N TYR A 321 17.56 3.78 18.02
CA TYR A 321 16.17 3.38 17.85
C TYR A 321 16.02 2.07 17.05
N GLN A 322 16.78 1.91 15.96
CA GLN A 322 16.81 0.68 15.16
C GLN A 322 17.26 -0.57 15.94
N ARG A 323 18.12 -0.40 16.95
CA ARG A 323 18.60 -1.51 17.80
C ARG A 323 17.58 -1.91 18.87
N LYS A 324 16.68 -1.01 19.25
CA LYS A 324 15.80 -1.17 20.42
C LYS A 324 14.36 -1.51 20.07
N VAL A 325 13.84 -1.01 18.96
CA VAL A 325 12.44 -1.16 18.56
C VAL A 325 12.37 -1.88 17.24
N GLY A 326 11.59 -2.95 17.09
CA GLY A 326 11.49 -3.70 15.83
C GLY A 326 10.93 -2.90 14.64
N LYS A 327 11.27 -3.30 13.41
CA LYS A 327 10.88 -2.55 12.18
C LYS A 327 9.36 -2.53 11.98
N PHE A 328 8.74 -3.70 11.96
CA PHE A 328 7.30 -3.88 11.74
C PHE A 328 6.62 -4.54 12.95
N LEU A 329 7.23 -5.62 13.46
CA LEU A 329 6.76 -6.34 14.65
C LEU A 329 7.50 -5.86 15.91
N PRO A 330 6.85 -5.90 17.08
CA PRO A 330 7.51 -5.60 18.35
C PRO A 330 8.69 -6.52 18.64
N SER A 331 9.76 -5.96 19.20
CA SER A 331 10.87 -6.74 19.73
C SER A 331 10.47 -7.36 21.07
N LEU A 332 10.49 -8.70 21.14
CA LEU A 332 10.27 -9.44 22.38
C LEU A 332 11.32 -9.00 23.42
N GLY A 333 10.87 -8.53 24.59
CA GLY A 333 11.74 -8.16 25.71
C GLY A 333 12.33 -6.74 25.69
N SER A 334 11.98 -5.88 24.73
CA SER A 334 12.41 -4.48 24.76
C SER A 334 11.40 -3.57 25.46
N GLY A 335 11.84 -2.85 26.50
CA GLY A 335 11.15 -1.64 26.96
C GLY A 335 11.25 -0.52 25.93
N GLY A 336 10.47 0.55 26.11
CA GLY A 336 10.52 1.73 25.24
C GLY A 336 11.95 2.27 25.08
N PRO A 337 12.31 2.86 23.93
CA PRO A 337 13.67 3.30 23.68
C PRO A 337 14.07 4.40 24.67
N ILE A 338 15.12 4.13 25.47
CA ILE A 338 15.77 5.14 26.33
C ILE A 338 16.91 5.74 25.52
N PHE A 339 16.94 7.07 25.45
CA PHE A 339 17.98 7.82 24.77
C PHE A 339 18.89 8.50 25.80
N PRO A 340 20.18 8.74 25.47
CA PRO A 340 21.05 9.50 26.35
C PRO A 340 20.50 10.91 26.57
N GLU A 341 20.51 11.41 27.80
CA GLU A 341 20.24 12.83 28.07
C GLU A 341 21.26 13.69 27.32
N HIS A 342 20.78 14.74 26.65
CA HIS A 342 21.67 15.74 26.11
C HIS A 342 22.35 16.47 27.28
N GLN A 343 23.63 16.18 27.53
CA GLN A 343 24.44 17.02 28.41
C GLN A 343 24.46 18.44 27.82
N THR A 344 23.63 19.32 28.39
CA THR A 344 23.71 20.75 28.19
C THR A 344 25.04 21.19 28.80
N LYS A 345 26.13 21.13 28.01
CA LYS A 345 27.32 21.90 28.34
C LYS A 345 26.89 23.35 28.31
N HIS A 346 26.74 23.96 29.50
CA HIS A 346 26.74 25.40 29.67
C HIS A 346 28.10 25.93 29.19
N ALA A 347 28.26 26.09 27.88
CA ALA A 347 29.39 26.75 27.28
C ALA A 347 29.11 28.25 27.34
N VAL A 348 29.74 28.91 28.31
CA VAL A 348 29.93 30.36 28.31
C VAL A 348 30.69 30.72 27.03
N GLY A 349 30.02 31.34 26.05
CA GLY A 349 30.69 31.77 24.81
C GLY A 349 29.72 32.16 23.68
N ASN A 350 29.38 33.43 23.62
CA ASN A 350 28.35 34.06 22.76
C ASN A 350 28.64 34.08 21.23
N SER A 351 29.48 33.19 20.68
CA SER A 351 29.90 33.29 19.26
C SER A 351 29.80 32.00 18.44
N THR A 352 29.53 30.85 19.06
CA THR A 352 29.47 29.55 18.35
C THR A 352 28.05 29.15 17.92
N MET A 353 27.00 29.71 18.54
CA MET A 353 25.61 29.33 18.23
C MET A 353 25.12 29.81 16.86
N GLU A 354 25.58 30.98 16.36
CA GLU A 354 25.15 31.48 15.05
C GLU A 354 25.78 30.72 13.87
N VAL A 355 27.01 30.21 14.05
CA VAL A 355 27.71 29.44 13.00
C VAL A 355 27.15 28.02 12.89
N ASP A 356 26.82 27.37 14.01
CA ASP A 356 26.17 26.07 13.99
C ASP A 356 24.70 26.15 13.52
N ALA A 357 23.96 27.21 13.90
CA ALA A 357 22.59 27.41 13.42
C ALA A 357 22.54 27.73 11.92
N SER A 358 23.53 28.44 11.37
CA SER A 358 23.62 28.73 9.93
C SER A 358 24.07 27.52 9.12
N GLN A 359 25.01 26.70 9.61
CA GLN A 359 25.37 25.43 8.97
C GLN A 359 24.26 24.38 9.07
N ALA A 360 23.49 24.37 10.16
CA ALA A 360 22.27 23.56 10.30
C ALA A 360 21.08 24.10 9.50
N ARG A 361 21.14 25.32 8.95
CA ARG A 361 20.18 25.80 7.94
C ARG A 361 20.64 25.41 6.53
N GLN A 362 21.92 25.61 6.20
CA GLN A 362 22.48 25.31 4.87
C GLN A 362 22.50 23.81 4.52
N ARG A 363 22.65 22.90 5.49
CA ARG A 363 22.56 21.44 5.21
C ARG A 363 21.13 20.95 4.93
N TYR A 364 20.13 21.81 5.09
CA TYR A 364 18.72 21.43 5.09
C TYR A 364 17.89 22.09 3.99
N ASP A 365 18.51 22.90 3.12
CA ASP A 365 17.94 23.41 1.86
C ASP A 365 17.87 22.37 0.73
N LEU A 366 18.11 21.08 1.05
CA LEU A 366 17.73 19.97 0.17
C LEU A 366 16.32 19.51 0.53
N ARG A 367 15.35 20.36 0.24
CA ARG A 367 13.95 19.99 0.00
C ARG A 367 13.62 20.23 -1.46
#